data_AF-A0A5R9QK54-F1
#
_entry.id   AF-A0A5R9QK54-F1
#
_cell.length_a   1.000
_cell.length_b   1.000
_cell.length_c   1.000
_cell.angle_alpha   90.00
_cell.angle_beta   90.00
_cell.angle_gamma   90.00
#
_symmetry.space_group_name_H-M   'P 1'
#
loop_
_entity.id
_entity.type
_entity.pdbx_description
1 polymer ?
#
loop_
_entity_poly.entity_id
_entity_poly.type
_entity_poly.pdbx_seq_one_letter_code
_entity_poly.pdbx_strand_id
1 'polypeptide(L)'
;MKSNDYPGRAKPGGMVGVRKPARVVGDGEGPPPAPTPSPITPEQENAVIQPLEGEFILANEAVLQDIGVDQIVRSPYQPRLTFNEEALEELANSIQTLGLAKPILVRPLQNGMFELVGGERRWRATKLLGRPTISAIVRPMTDAVA
;
A
#
# COMPACT_ATOMS: atom_id res chain seq x y z
N MET A 1 42.40 32.99 29.19
CA MET A 1 42.29 34.29 28.48
C MET A 1 41.85 34.03 27.04
N LYS A 2 40.91 34.86 26.55
CA LYS A 2 40.23 34.85 25.22
C LYS A 2 39.00 33.94 25.20
N SER A 3 37.84 34.32 25.74
CA SER A 3 36.95 35.47 25.42
C SER A 3 36.28 35.32 24.04
N ASN A 4 35.00 34.96 24.08
CA ASN A 4 33.92 35.20 23.10
C ASN A 4 32.71 34.37 23.61
N ASP A 5 32.09 34.67 24.76
CA ASP A 5 31.27 35.86 25.02
C ASP A 5 30.79 36.53 23.74
N TYR A 6 29.77 35.91 23.12
CA TYR A 6 29.03 36.53 22.03
C TYR A 6 27.72 37.07 22.61
N PRO A 7 27.63 38.38 22.88
CA PRO A 7 26.40 39.02 23.32
C PRO A 7 25.45 39.17 22.14
N GLY A 8 24.15 39.03 22.41
CA GLY A 8 23.09 39.69 21.65
C GLY A 8 23.12 39.58 20.12
N ARG A 9 22.53 38.52 19.57
CA ARG A 9 21.73 38.65 18.35
C ARG A 9 20.26 38.34 18.65
N ALA A 10 19.59 39.34 19.20
CA ALA A 10 18.17 39.49 18.89
C ALA A 10 18.05 40.12 17.49
N LYS A 11 16.97 39.76 16.79
CA LYS A 11 16.33 40.38 15.59
C LYS A 11 16.30 39.41 14.39
N PRO A 12 15.23 39.43 13.56
CA PRO A 12 14.25 40.50 13.44
C PRO A 12 12.80 40.07 13.70
N GLY A 13 12.14 40.83 14.57
CA GLY A 13 10.72 41.06 14.41
C GLY A 13 10.46 41.83 13.13
N GLY A 14 9.31 41.54 12.50
CA GLY A 14 8.81 42.30 11.37
C GLY A 14 8.46 41.46 10.14
N MET A 15 7.69 40.37 10.29
CA MET A 15 6.88 39.92 9.15
C MET A 15 5.74 40.91 8.95
N VAL A 16 6.03 41.99 8.22
CA VAL A 16 5.03 42.93 7.70
C VAL A 16 4.48 42.33 6.41
N GLY A 17 3.18 42.02 6.41
CA GLY A 17 2.47 41.58 5.22
C GLY A 17 1.33 40.62 5.50
N VAL A 18 0.43 40.97 6.44
CA VAL A 18 -0.88 40.33 6.50
C VAL A 18 -1.61 40.70 5.20
N ARG A 19 -1.57 39.81 4.22
CA ARG A 19 -2.54 39.84 3.11
C ARG A 19 -3.93 39.79 3.74
N LYS A 20 -4.74 40.81 3.44
CA LYS A 20 -6.14 40.88 3.86
C LYS A 20 -6.85 39.59 3.41
N PRO A 21 -7.53 38.84 4.30
CA PRO A 21 -8.43 37.81 3.84
C PRO A 21 -9.57 38.47 3.07
N ALA A 22 -9.94 37.86 1.94
CA ALA A 22 -11.10 38.28 1.18
C ALA A 22 -12.34 38.26 2.09
N ARG A 23 -13.13 39.32 2.00
CA ARG A 23 -14.40 39.48 2.72
C ARG A 23 -15.36 38.40 2.22
N VAL A 24 -15.61 37.39 3.06
CA VAL A 24 -16.69 36.42 2.87
C VAL A 24 -17.93 37.01 3.54
N VAL A 25 -18.89 37.44 2.73
CA VAL A 25 -20.29 37.70 3.09
C VAL A 25 -21.07 37.27 1.84
N GLY A 26 -22.01 36.34 1.86
CA GLY A 26 -22.60 35.55 2.93
C GLY A 26 -24.00 35.19 2.47
N ASP A 27 -24.32 33.92 2.40
CA ASP A 27 -25.71 33.46 2.34
C ASP A 27 -25.79 32.21 3.22
N GLY A 28 -26.71 32.26 4.18
CA GLY A 28 -26.83 31.24 5.20
C GLY A 28 -27.32 29.94 4.62
N GLU A 29 -26.75 28.84 5.10
CA GLU A 29 -27.55 27.68 5.45
C GLU A 29 -26.88 26.99 6.64
N GLY A 30 -27.69 26.63 7.62
CA GLY A 30 -27.26 26.03 8.87
C GLY A 30 -26.55 24.69 8.69
N PRO A 31 -26.05 24.11 9.79
CA PRO A 31 -25.24 22.89 9.73
C PRO A 31 -26.00 21.75 9.03
N PRO A 32 -25.39 21.04 8.07
CA PRO A 32 -25.97 19.78 7.60
C PRO A 32 -26.04 18.81 8.78
N PRO A 33 -27.19 18.18 9.05
CA PRO A 33 -27.30 17.21 10.13
C PRO A 33 -26.42 16.00 9.86
N ALA A 34 -25.69 15.58 10.89
CA ALA A 34 -25.00 14.30 10.96
C ALA A 34 -26.00 13.12 10.81
N PRO A 35 -25.49 11.92 10.52
CA PRO A 35 -26.06 10.98 9.56
C PRO A 35 -27.29 10.25 10.11
N THR A 36 -28.36 10.24 9.33
CA THR A 36 -29.37 9.19 9.46
C THR A 36 -28.86 7.96 8.72
N PRO A 37 -28.77 6.79 9.37
CA PRO A 37 -28.37 5.55 8.72
C PRO A 37 -29.47 5.13 7.75
N SER A 38 -29.16 5.12 6.45
CA SER A 38 -29.99 4.42 5.47
C SER A 38 -30.08 2.94 5.85
N PRO A 39 -31.26 2.32 5.70
CA PRO A 39 -31.53 0.98 6.19
C PRO A 39 -30.61 -0.04 5.50
N ILE A 40 -30.01 -0.86 6.34
CA ILE A 40 -29.55 -2.21 6.04
C ILE A 40 -30.60 -2.96 5.20
N THR A 41 -30.31 -3.14 3.91
CA THR A 41 -30.88 -4.23 3.12
C THR A 41 -29.97 -5.44 3.30
N PRO A 42 -30.44 -6.54 3.92
CA PRO A 42 -29.71 -7.79 3.94
C PRO A 42 -30.03 -8.56 2.66
N GLU A 43 -29.34 -8.25 1.57
CA GLU A 43 -29.39 -9.08 0.37
C GLU A 43 -27.99 -9.58 0.06
N GLN A 44 -27.85 -10.88 0.34
CA GLN A 44 -26.69 -11.69 0.11
C GLN A 44 -26.45 -11.77 -1.40
N GLU A 45 -25.26 -11.38 -1.87
CA GLU A 45 -24.71 -11.91 -3.12
C GLU A 45 -23.31 -12.46 -2.83
N ASN A 46 -23.31 -13.49 -1.99
CA ASN A 46 -22.28 -14.53 -2.05
C ASN A 46 -22.75 -15.52 -3.13
N ALA A 47 -21.82 -15.89 -4.02
CA ALA A 47 -21.99 -16.64 -5.28
C ALA A 47 -22.50 -15.74 -6.42
N VAL A 48 -21.70 -15.45 -7.44
CA VAL A 48 -21.06 -16.45 -8.31
C VAL A 48 -19.68 -15.97 -8.80
N ILE A 49 -18.58 -16.44 -8.20
CA ILE A 49 -17.33 -16.57 -8.96
C ILE A 49 -17.37 -17.97 -9.57
N GLN A 50 -17.98 -18.08 -10.75
CA GLN A 50 -17.70 -19.21 -11.63
C GLN A 50 -16.20 -19.13 -11.94
N PRO A 51 -15.40 -20.19 -11.75
CA PRO A 51 -14.09 -20.26 -12.37
C PRO A 51 -14.36 -20.43 -13.87
N LEU A 52 -14.47 -19.30 -14.56
CA LEU A 52 -14.53 -19.27 -16.01
C LEU A 52 -13.17 -19.76 -16.49
N GLU A 53 -13.23 -20.90 -17.14
CA GLU A 53 -12.15 -21.72 -17.62
C GLU A 53 -11.07 -20.89 -18.30
N GLY A 54 -9.84 -21.05 -17.82
CA GLY A 54 -8.61 -20.96 -18.62
C GLY A 54 -8.59 -19.95 -19.75
N GLU A 55 -8.66 -18.65 -19.45
CA GLU A 55 -7.98 -17.69 -20.32
C GLU A 55 -6.48 -17.91 -20.13
N PHE A 56 -5.90 -18.72 -21.03
CA PHE A 56 -4.46 -18.79 -21.23
C PHE A 56 -3.99 -17.38 -21.59
N ILE A 57 -3.48 -16.68 -20.58
CA ILE A 57 -2.84 -15.38 -20.72
C ILE A 57 -1.76 -15.52 -21.78
N LEU A 58 -1.83 -14.69 -22.83
CA LEU A 58 -0.79 -14.60 -23.85
C LEU A 58 0.55 -14.47 -23.13
N ALA A 59 1.55 -15.29 -23.50
CA ALA A 59 2.78 -15.53 -22.75
C ALA A 59 3.66 -14.29 -22.43
N ASN A 60 3.22 -13.09 -22.80
CA ASN A 60 3.89 -11.81 -22.57
C ASN A 60 3.07 -10.81 -21.73
N GLU A 61 1.84 -11.14 -21.35
CA GLU A 61 0.98 -10.21 -20.61
C GLU A 61 1.09 -10.45 -19.10
N ALA A 62 1.32 -9.36 -18.36
CA ALA A 62 1.32 -9.36 -16.91
C ALA A 62 -0.14 -9.18 -16.44
N VAL A 63 -0.67 -10.14 -15.69
CA VAL A 63 -2.06 -10.09 -15.20
C VAL A 63 -2.08 -9.76 -13.72
N LEU A 64 -2.93 -8.80 -13.36
CA LEU A 64 -3.16 -8.43 -11.97
C LEU A 64 -4.28 -9.31 -11.40
N GLN A 65 -3.94 -10.12 -10.41
CA GLN A 65 -4.86 -11.05 -9.75
C GLN A 65 -4.62 -11.05 -8.23
N ASP A 66 -5.66 -11.31 -7.46
CA ASP A 66 -5.54 -11.57 -6.02
C ASP A 66 -5.17 -13.02 -5.78
N ILE A 67 -4.02 -13.23 -5.13
CA ILE A 67 -3.45 -14.56 -4.86
C ILE A 67 -3.47 -14.81 -3.36
N GLY A 68 -3.76 -16.06 -2.97
CA GLY A 68 -3.65 -16.47 -1.58
C GLY A 68 -2.22 -16.35 -1.09
N VAL A 69 -2.01 -15.71 0.07
CA VAL A 69 -0.66 -15.49 0.62
C VAL A 69 0.08 -16.82 0.85
N ASP A 70 -0.66 -17.89 1.14
CA ASP A 70 -0.16 -19.26 1.32
C ASP A 70 0.23 -19.97 0.02
N GLN A 71 -0.26 -19.52 -1.13
CA GLN A 71 0.09 -20.07 -2.45
C GLN A 71 1.39 -19.47 -3.00
N ILE A 72 1.95 -18.47 -2.32
CA ILE A 72 3.16 -17.76 -2.73
C ILE A 72 4.37 -18.32 -1.98
N VAL A 73 5.31 -18.86 -2.75
CA VAL A 73 6.59 -19.39 -2.30
C VAL A 73 7.64 -18.31 -2.43
N ARG A 74 8.39 -18.06 -1.35
CA ARG A 74 9.53 -17.14 -1.38
C ARG A 74 10.68 -17.75 -2.20
N SER A 75 11.36 -16.94 -3.01
CA SER A 75 12.59 -17.39 -3.67
C SER A 75 13.74 -17.47 -2.63
N PRO A 76 14.48 -18.58 -2.53
CA PRO A 76 15.55 -18.76 -1.55
C PRO A 76 16.81 -17.93 -1.84
N TYR A 77 16.91 -17.32 -3.01
CA TYR A 77 18.11 -16.62 -3.50
C TYR A 77 18.14 -15.12 -3.16
N GLN A 78 18.05 -14.76 -1.87
CA GLN A 78 18.25 -13.38 -1.42
C GLN A 78 19.35 -13.29 -0.33
N PRO A 79 20.63 -13.11 -0.72
CA PRO A 79 21.77 -13.18 0.19
C PRO A 79 22.01 -11.92 1.05
N ARG A 80 21.29 -10.81 0.84
CA ARG A 80 21.49 -9.55 1.58
C ARG A 80 20.23 -9.13 2.29
N LEU A 81 19.96 -9.74 3.44
CA LEU A 81 18.74 -9.49 4.19
C LEU A 81 19.02 -9.27 5.67
N THR A 82 19.68 -8.14 5.95
CA THR A 82 19.51 -7.48 7.25
C THR A 82 18.08 -6.92 7.26
N PHE A 83 17.10 -7.73 7.65
CA PHE A 83 15.73 -7.26 7.83
C PHE A 83 15.68 -6.46 9.13
N ASN A 84 15.31 -5.19 9.04
CA ASN A 84 14.84 -4.46 10.21
C ASN A 84 13.34 -4.77 10.39
N GLU A 85 13.02 -5.48 11.46
CA GLU A 85 11.65 -5.89 11.80
C GLU A 85 10.75 -4.67 12.05
N GLU A 86 11.28 -3.62 12.69
CA GLU A 86 10.57 -2.36 12.94
C GLU A 86 10.10 -1.71 11.63
N ALA A 87 10.98 -1.64 10.63
CA ALA A 87 10.67 -1.07 9.33
C ALA A 87 9.71 -1.94 8.49
N LEU A 88 9.45 -3.18 8.91
CA LEU A 88 8.48 -4.07 8.31
C LEU A 88 7.12 -3.91 8.98
N GLU A 89 7.09 -3.77 10.31
CA GLU A 89 5.89 -3.42 11.07
C GLU A 89 5.32 -2.06 10.66
N GLU A 90 6.16 -1.04 10.48
CA GLU A 90 5.73 0.27 9.96
C GLU A 90 5.06 0.14 8.57
N LEU A 91 5.64 -0.70 7.69
CA LEU A 91 5.06 -0.97 6.38
C LEU A 91 3.74 -1.73 6.50
N ALA A 92 3.63 -2.68 7.43
CA ALA A 92 2.38 -3.39 7.71
C ALA A 92 1.29 -2.42 8.17
N ASN A 93 1.59 -1.52 9.11
CA ASN A 93 0.65 -0.49 9.56
C ASN A 93 0.23 0.44 8.41
N SER A 94 1.16 0.80 7.52
CA SER A 94 0.84 1.58 6.33
C SER A 94 -0.05 0.82 5.35
N ILE A 95 0.21 -0.47 5.11
CA ILE A 95 -0.62 -1.33 4.26
C ILE A 95 -2.01 -1.55 4.89
N GLN A 96 -2.10 -1.61 6.21
CA GLN A 96 -3.39 -1.75 6.91
C GLN A 96 -4.26 -0.51 6.72
N THR A 97 -3.68 0.69 6.80
CA THR A 97 -4.41 1.97 6.71
C THR A 97 -4.70 2.42 5.28
N LEU A 98 -3.72 2.33 4.38
CA LEU A 98 -3.82 2.81 2.99
C LEU A 98 -4.10 1.71 1.98
N GLY A 99 -3.93 0.44 2.37
CA GLY A 99 -3.96 -0.68 1.44
C GLY A 99 -2.62 -0.89 0.72
N LEU A 100 -2.59 -1.91 -0.15
CA LEU A 100 -1.39 -2.29 -0.88
C LEU A 100 -1.22 -1.39 -2.12
N ALA A 101 -0.55 -0.25 -1.95
CA ALA A 101 -0.43 0.78 -3.00
C ALA A 101 0.24 0.28 -4.30
N LYS A 102 1.09 -0.74 -4.23
CA LYS A 102 1.75 -1.34 -5.39
C LYS A 102 1.70 -2.86 -5.27
N PRO A 103 1.26 -3.59 -6.31
CA PRO A 103 1.18 -5.05 -6.28
C PRO A 103 2.56 -5.69 -6.18
N ILE A 104 2.59 -6.94 -5.75
CA ILE A 104 3.81 -7.78 -5.77
C ILE A 104 4.01 -8.40 -7.14
N LEU A 105 5.24 -8.80 -7.47
CA LEU A 105 5.54 -9.49 -8.73
C LEU A 105 5.77 -10.97 -8.45
N VAL A 106 5.00 -11.82 -9.12
CA VAL A 106 5.10 -13.27 -8.99
C VAL A 106 5.23 -13.94 -10.35
N ARG A 107 5.92 -15.07 -10.37
CA ARG A 107 5.95 -15.99 -11.52
C ARG A 107 5.10 -17.21 -11.22
N PRO A 108 4.24 -17.67 -12.14
CA PRO A 108 3.53 -18.93 -11.97
C PRO A 108 4.50 -20.11 -12.09
N LEU A 109 4.33 -21.13 -11.24
CA LEU A 109 5.10 -22.38 -11.28
C LEU A 109 4.26 -23.52 -11.89
N GLN A 110 4.96 -24.54 -12.38
CA GLN A 110 4.33 -25.74 -12.96
C GLN A 110 3.45 -26.52 -11.97
N ASN A 111 3.66 -26.35 -10.66
CA ASN A 111 2.88 -27.01 -9.60
C ASN A 111 1.62 -26.23 -9.18
N GLY A 112 1.26 -25.17 -9.90
CA GLY A 112 0.12 -24.31 -9.57
C GLY A 112 0.36 -23.34 -8.40
N MET A 113 1.59 -23.29 -7.87
CA MET A 113 2.01 -22.28 -6.89
C MET A 113 2.57 -21.05 -7.61
N PHE A 114 2.80 -19.98 -6.87
CA PHE A 114 3.41 -18.76 -7.35
C PHE A 114 4.74 -18.52 -6.64
N GLU A 115 5.78 -18.09 -7.34
CA GLU A 115 7.05 -17.73 -6.73
C GLU A 115 7.20 -16.23 -6.73
N LEU A 116 7.59 -15.71 -5.58
CA LEU A 116 7.83 -14.31 -5.41
C LEU A 116 9.12 -13.89 -6.12
N VAL A 117 8.98 -13.13 -7.19
CA VAL A 117 10.09 -12.52 -7.93
C VAL A 117 10.51 -11.22 -7.26
N GLY A 118 9.54 -10.42 -6.79
CA GLY A 118 9.80 -9.13 -6.17
C GLY A 118 8.70 -8.65 -5.23
N GLY A 119 9.11 -7.90 -4.20
CA GLY A 119 8.19 -7.34 -3.20
C GLY A 119 8.11 -8.10 -1.88
N GLU A 120 9.17 -8.83 -1.49
CA GLU A 120 9.26 -9.61 -0.23
C GLU A 120 8.78 -8.85 1.01
N ARG A 121 9.13 -7.57 1.15
CA ARG A 121 8.68 -6.75 2.28
C ARG A 121 7.16 -6.58 2.34
N ARG A 122 6.49 -6.46 1.19
CA ARG A 122 5.02 -6.32 1.14
C ARG A 122 4.32 -7.65 1.40
N TRP A 123 4.83 -8.74 0.83
CA TRP A 123 4.31 -10.08 1.10
C TRP A 123 4.43 -10.42 2.59
N ARG A 124 5.60 -10.17 3.20
CA ARG A 124 5.78 -10.36 4.65
C ARG A 124 4.91 -9.46 5.49
N ALA A 125 4.80 -8.18 5.17
CA ALA A 125 3.90 -7.27 5.89
C ALA A 125 2.44 -7.75 5.81
N THR A 126 2.00 -8.21 4.64
CA THR A 126 0.65 -8.76 4.43
C THR A 126 0.44 -10.04 5.24
N LYS A 127 1.47 -10.89 5.34
CA LYS A 127 1.48 -12.09 6.18
C LYS A 127 1.41 -11.74 7.67
N LEU A 128 2.13 -10.72 8.13
CA LEU A 128 2.05 -10.24 9.51
C LEU A 128 0.66 -9.68 9.85
N LEU A 129 0.01 -9.01 8.90
CA LEU A 129 -1.36 -8.53 9.07
C LEU A 129 -2.41 -9.66 9.04
N GLY A 130 -2.02 -10.91 8.71
CA GLY A 130 -2.94 -12.05 8.64
C GLY A 130 -3.95 -11.94 7.50
N ARG A 131 -3.64 -11.23 6.41
CA ARG A 131 -4.56 -11.14 5.26
C ARG A 131 -4.52 -12.43 4.44
N PRO A 132 -5.68 -12.96 4.00
CA PRO A 132 -5.74 -14.21 3.25
C PRO A 132 -5.25 -14.05 1.81
N THR A 133 -5.43 -12.86 1.22
CA THR A 133 -5.10 -12.57 -0.18
C THR A 133 -4.23 -11.32 -0.32
N ILE A 134 -3.45 -11.28 -1.40
CA ILE A 134 -2.60 -10.15 -1.78
C ILE A 134 -2.67 -9.91 -3.28
N SER A 135 -2.79 -8.65 -3.70
CA SER A 135 -2.79 -8.28 -5.11
C SER A 135 -1.40 -8.44 -5.72
N ALA A 136 -1.31 -9.27 -6.74
CA ALA A 136 -0.08 -9.68 -7.38
C ALA A 136 -0.17 -9.56 -8.90
N ILE A 137 0.94 -9.18 -9.52
CA ILE A 137 1.13 -9.24 -10.96
C ILE A 137 1.76 -10.59 -11.27
N VAL A 138 1.01 -11.45 -11.95
CA VAL A 138 1.46 -12.72 -12.48
C VAL A 138 2.12 -12.46 -13.82
N ARG A 139 3.43 -12.69 -13.90
CA ARG A 139 4.19 -12.60 -15.14
C ARG A 139 4.93 -13.91 -15.40
N PRO A 140 4.60 -14.66 -16.46
CA PRO A 140 5.43 -15.78 -16.89
C PRO A 140 6.78 -15.22 -17.35
N MET A 141 7.87 -15.68 -16.74
CA MET A 141 9.22 -15.24 -17.05
C MET A 141 10.15 -16.45 -17.12
N THR A 142 10.82 -16.61 -18.24
CA THR A 142 11.94 -17.53 -18.40
C THR A 142 13.15 -16.97 -17.65
N ASP A 143 13.95 -17.85 -17.06
CA ASP A 143 15.11 -17.55 -16.19
C ASP A 143 16.24 -16.72 -16.89
N ALA A 144 16.05 -16.33 -18.15
CA ALA A 144 17.03 -15.62 -18.97
C ALA A 144 17.29 -14.16 -18.53
N VAL A 145 16.54 -13.62 -17.57
CA VAL A 145 16.77 -12.26 -17.04
C VAL A 145 16.47 -12.21 -15.54
N ALA A 146 17.24 -12.93 -14.73
CA ALA A 146 17.26 -12.76 -13.28
C ALA A 146 18.58 -12.11 -12.83
#